data_AF-A0A016W096-F1
#
_entry.id   AF-A0A016W096-F1
#
_cell.length_a   1.000
_cell.length_b   1.000
_cell.length_c   1.000
_cell.angle_alpha   90.00
_cell.angle_beta   90.00
_cell.angle_gamma   90.00
#
_symmetry.space_group_name_H-M   'P 1'
#
loop_
_entity.id
_entity.type
_entity.pdbx_description
1 polymer ?
#
loop_
_entity_poly.entity_id
_entity_poly.type
_entity_poly.pdbx_seq_one_letter_code
_entity_poly.pdbx_strand_id
1 'polypeptide(L)'
;MYDCGLENEAMHGISFYGGFLLDRFKGASYNYFTRKYPESERVRNVINDAVESWKGDLKEMQTKTRFGCNYRVNNLVYSVLCTYA
;
A
#
# COMPACT_ATOMS: atom_id res chain seq x y z
N MET A 1 2.83 15.41 -0.01
CA MET A 1 1.44 15.89 0.00
C MET A 1 0.53 14.73 -0.34
N TYR A 2 -0.60 14.62 0.35
CA TYR A 2 -1.59 13.59 0.06
C TYR A 2 -2.30 13.89 -1.28
N ASP A 3 -2.51 12.87 -2.11
CA ASP A 3 -3.14 12.98 -3.43
C ASP A 3 -4.25 11.92 -3.58
N CYS A 4 -5.50 12.37 -3.70
CA CYS A 4 -6.67 11.49 -3.82
C CYS A 4 -6.68 10.68 -5.12
N GLY A 5 -6.05 11.18 -6.20
CA GLY A 5 -5.91 10.43 -7.45
C GLY A 5 -5.03 9.21 -7.26
N LEU A 6 -3.91 9.39 -6.55
CA LEU A 6 -3.01 8.29 -6.16
C LEU A 6 -3.69 7.30 -5.19
N GLU A 7 -4.53 7.77 -4.26
CA GLU A 7 -5.34 6.88 -3.42
C GLU A 7 -6.29 6.02 -4.27
N ASN A 8 -6.96 6.62 -5.25
CA ASN A 8 -7.87 5.88 -6.13
C ASN A 8 -7.11 4.83 -6.97
N GLU A 9 -5.92 5.18 -7.48
CA GLU A 9 -5.03 4.22 -8.12
C GLU A 9 -4.63 3.07 -7.18
N ALA A 10 -4.31 3.37 -5.92
CA ALA A 10 -4.01 2.36 -4.91
C ALA A 10 -5.22 1.46 -4.60
N MET A 11 -6.43 2.03 -4.53
CA MET A 11 -7.68 1.28 -4.34
C MET A 11 -7.95 0.30 -5.50
N HIS A 12 -7.76 0.74 -6.75
CA HIS A 12 -7.84 -0.15 -7.91
C HIS A 12 -6.73 -1.21 -7.87
N GLY A 13 -5.51 -0.78 -7.54
CA GLY A 13 -4.34 -1.66 -7.45
C GLY A 13 -4.56 -2.84 -6.50
N ILE A 14 -5.01 -2.54 -5.30
CA ILE A 14 -5.20 -3.52 -4.24
C ILE A 14 -6.42 -4.43 -4.45
N SER A 15 -7.42 -3.94 -5.20
CA SER A 15 -8.65 -4.68 -5.46
C SER A 15 -8.49 -5.72 -6.58
N PHE A 16 -7.75 -5.37 -7.64
CA PHE A 16 -7.65 -6.18 -8.84
C PHE A 16 -6.45 -7.15 -8.87
N TYR A 17 -5.35 -6.82 -8.19
CA TYR A 17 -4.06 -7.42 -8.55
C TYR A 17 -3.45 -8.38 -7.54
N GLY A 18 -4.04 -8.56 -6.34
CA GLY A 18 -3.68 -9.63 -5.39
C GLY A 18 -2.17 -9.86 -5.22
N GLY A 19 -1.37 -8.78 -5.19
CA GLY A 19 0.10 -8.82 -5.21
C GLY A 19 0.77 -9.30 -6.52
N PHE A 20 0.11 -10.16 -7.31
CA PHE A 20 0.69 -10.87 -8.46
C PHE A 20 0.83 -10.04 -9.74
N LEU A 21 0.20 -8.87 -9.82
CA LEU A 21 0.19 -8.01 -11.01
C LEU A 21 0.63 -6.57 -10.73
N LEU A 22 1.37 -6.34 -9.64
CA LEU A 22 2.02 -5.06 -9.38
C LEU A 22 2.99 -4.65 -10.52
N ASP A 23 3.45 -5.62 -11.33
CA ASP A 23 4.18 -5.40 -12.59
C ASP A 23 3.39 -4.62 -13.66
N ARG A 24 2.07 -4.44 -13.51
CA ARG A 24 1.26 -3.54 -14.37
C ARG A 24 1.30 -2.08 -13.92
N PHE A 25 1.80 -1.78 -12.72
CA PHE A 25 2.16 -0.42 -12.30
C PHE A 25 3.52 0.01 -12.88
N LYS A 26 3.87 -0.43 -14.11
CA LYS A 26 5.07 -0.01 -14.84
C LYS A 26 5.01 1.50 -15.11
N GLY A 27 5.52 2.28 -14.15
CA GLY A 27 5.60 3.74 -14.21
C GLY A 27 5.36 4.44 -12.87
N ALA A 28 4.68 3.80 -11.91
CA ALA A 28 4.42 4.37 -10.60
C ALA A 28 5.32 3.72 -9.54
N SER A 29 6.02 4.53 -8.74
CA SER A 29 6.66 4.05 -7.52
C SER A 29 5.56 3.63 -6.55
N TYR A 30 5.66 2.45 -5.95
CA TYR A 30 4.66 1.96 -5.01
C TYR A 30 5.32 1.15 -3.88
N ASN A 31 4.59 1.05 -2.77
CA ASN A 31 4.92 0.17 -1.65
C ASN A 31 3.71 -0.70 -1.34
N TYR A 32 3.93 -2.01 -1.25
CA TYR A 32 2.89 -2.98 -0.97
C TYR A 32 3.23 -3.77 0.28
N PHE A 33 2.21 -4.04 1.09
CA PHE A 33 2.30 -4.86 2.28
C PHE A 33 1.10 -5.80 2.33
N THR A 34 1.31 -7.05 2.70
CA THR A 34 0.24 -8.00 2.92
C THR A 34 0.57 -8.95 4.05
N ARG A 35 -0.38 -9.16 4.97
CA ARG A 35 -0.20 -10.06 6.12
C ARG A 35 -1.55 -10.48 6.69
N LYS A 36 -1.60 -11.68 7.27
CA LYS A 36 -2.75 -12.16 8.03
C LYS A 36 -2.69 -11.66 9.47
N TYR A 37 -3.82 -11.18 9.99
CA TYR A 37 -3.97 -10.70 11.36
C TYR A 37 -5.13 -11.43 12.07
N PRO A 38 -5.20 -11.38 13.42
CA PRO A 38 -6.40 -11.82 14.14
C PRO A 38 -7.62 -10.93 13.83
N GLU A 39 -8.83 -11.45 14.05
CA GLU A 39 -10.10 -10.71 13.85
C GLU A 39 -10.20 -9.41 14.63
N SER A 40 -9.58 -9.34 15.81
CA SER A 40 -9.58 -8.18 16.69
C SER A 40 -8.58 -7.09 16.28
N GLU A 41 -7.80 -7.31 15.22
CA GLU A 41 -6.75 -6.37 14.85
C GLU A 41 -7.31 -5.04 14.36
N ARG A 42 -6.65 -3.94 14.77
CA ARG A 42 -7.02 -2.60 14.32
C ARG A 42 -6.25 -2.26 13.05
N VAL A 43 -6.97 -1.72 12.05
CA VAL A 43 -6.39 -1.23 10.79
C VAL A 43 -5.19 -0.30 11.02
N ARG A 44 -5.23 0.58 12.04
CA ARG A 44 -4.11 1.46 12.38
C ARG A 44 -2.80 0.70 12.66
N ASN A 45 -2.87 -0.43 13.37
CA ASN A 45 -1.68 -1.21 13.71
C ASN A 45 -1.11 -1.88 12.45
N VAL A 46 -1.98 -2.39 11.58
CA VAL A 46 -1.60 -2.93 10.26
C VAL A 46 -0.89 -1.87 9.42
N ILE A 47 -1.40 -0.63 9.39
CA ILE A 47 -0.76 0.47 8.66
C ILE A 47 0.62 0.78 9.26
N ASN A 48 0.76 0.79 10.58
CA ASN A 48 2.05 1.00 11.23
C ASN A 48 3.06 -0.09 10.83
N ASP A 49 2.65 -1.37 10.91
CA ASP A 49 3.49 -2.49 10.49
C ASP A 49 3.92 -2.39 9.02
N ALA A 50 3.01 -1.97 8.13
CA ALA A 50 3.31 -1.73 6.73
C ALA A 50 4.40 -0.67 6.57
N VAL A 51 4.23 0.50 7.22
CA VAL A 51 5.21 1.60 7.16
C VAL A 51 6.55 1.20 7.76
N GLU A 52 6.56 0.49 8.88
CA GLU A 52 7.79 -0.06 9.49
C GLU A 52 8.51 -1.00 8.53
N SER A 53 7.78 -1.87 7.81
CA SER A 53 8.36 -2.81 6.86
C SER A 53 9.08 -2.13 5.67
N TRP A 54 8.66 -0.92 5.30
CA TRP A 54 9.24 -0.16 4.19
C TRP A 54 10.41 0.73 4.59
N LYS A 55 10.74 0.83 5.89
CA LYS A 55 11.83 1.70 6.37
C LYS A 55 13.20 1.36 5.77
N GLY A 56 13.42 0.11 5.35
CA GLY A 56 14.65 -0.31 4.67
C GLY A 56 14.76 0.16 3.21
N ASP A 57 13.63 0.42 2.55
CA ASP A 57 13.51 0.67 1.10
C ASP A 57 13.02 2.10 0.77
N LEU A 58 13.14 3.03 1.73
CA LEU A 58 12.67 4.42 1.61
C LEU A 58 13.31 5.24 0.48
N LYS A 59 14.29 4.71 -0.28
CA LYS A 59 14.92 5.43 -1.38
C LYS A 59 13.91 5.89 -2.43
N GLU A 60 12.85 5.12 -2.69
CA GLU A 60 11.79 5.56 -3.60
C GLU A 60 10.85 6.59 -2.95
N MET A 61 10.53 6.42 -1.66
CA MET A 61 9.68 7.38 -0.92
C MET A 61 10.32 8.77 -0.80
N GLN A 62 11.64 8.86 -0.68
CA GLN A 62 12.34 10.14 -0.45
C GLN A 62 12.35 11.07 -1.67
N THR A 63 12.20 10.53 -2.89
CA THR A 63 12.26 11.34 -4.12
C THR A 63 10.90 11.84 -4.59
N LYS A 64 9.82 11.30 -4.02
CA LYS A 64 8.44 11.55 -4.44
C LYS A 64 7.77 12.52 -3.49
N THR A 65 7.06 13.50 -4.05
CA THR A 65 6.48 14.59 -3.26
C THR A 65 4.99 14.38 -3.00
N ARG A 66 4.34 13.49 -3.77
CA ARG A 66 2.94 13.14 -3.62
C ARG A 66 2.75 11.65 -3.36
N PHE A 67 1.76 11.33 -2.55
CA PHE A 67 1.42 9.95 -2.23
C PHE A 67 -0.08 9.77 -1.99
N GLY A 68 -0.57 8.57 -2.23
CA GLY A 68 -1.91 8.13 -1.85
C GLY A 68 -1.87 6.65 -1.47
N CYS A 69 -2.65 6.24 -0.48
CA CYS A 69 -2.62 4.88 0.03
C CYS A 69 -4.02 4.34 0.22
N ASN A 70 -4.19 3.04 0.04
CA ASN A 70 -5.44 2.35 0.33
C ASN A 70 -5.16 0.99 0.99
N TYR A 71 -6.17 0.41 1.62
CA TYR A 71 -6.08 -0.88 2.27
C TYR A 71 -7.30 -1.74 1.97
N ARG A 72 -7.12 -3.06 2.02
CA ARG A 72 -8.20 -4.03 1.82
C ARG A 72 -8.08 -5.17 2.82
N VAL A 73 -9.22 -5.65 3.30
CA VAL A 73 -9.30 -6.82 4.17
C VAL A 73 -10.08 -7.92 3.45
N ASN A 74 -9.50 -9.11 3.37
CA ASN A 74 -10.15 -10.29 2.80
C ASN A 74 -9.79 -11.52 3.65
N ASN A 75 -10.78 -12.13 4.33
CA ASN A 75 -10.57 -13.30 5.19
C ASN A 75 -9.38 -13.16 6.16
N LEU A 76 -9.34 -12.03 6.87
CA LEU A 76 -8.27 -11.65 7.82
C LEU A 76 -6.90 -11.38 7.20
N VAL A 77 -6.79 -11.44 5.88
CA VAL A 77 -5.62 -10.95 5.14
C VAL A 77 -5.81 -9.47 4.91
N TYR A 78 -4.92 -8.68 5.50
CA TYR A 78 -4.86 -7.25 5.30
C TYR A 78 -3.79 -6.96 4.26
N SER A 79 -4.17 -6.14 3.29
CA SER A 79 -3.26 -5.60 2.30
C SER A 79 -3.24 -4.07 2.42
N VAL A 80 -2.08 -3.46 2.27
CA VAL A 80 -1.88 -2.01 2.20
C VAL A 80 -1.07 -1.72 0.95
N LEU A 81 -1.50 -0.74 0.16
CA LEU A 81 -0.80 -0.26 -1.02
C LEU A 81 -0.68 1.26 -0.95
N CYS A 82 0.52 1.78 -1.14
CA CYS A 82 0.78 3.20 -1.33
C CYS A 82 1.40 3.42 -2.71
N THR A 83 0.95 4.44 -3.42
CA THR A 83 1.49 4.90 -4.71
C THR A 83 2.11 6.28 -4.54
N TYR A 84 3.11 6.58 -5.35
CA TYR A 84 3.94 7.78 -5.23
C TYR A 84 4.20 8.44 -6.59
N ALA A 85 4.21 9.78 -6.60
CA ALA A 85 4.52 10.60 -7.78
C ALA A 85 5.52 11.73 -7.46
#